data_AF-A0A015J3D6-F1
#
_entry.id   AF-A0A015J3D6-F1
#
_cell.length_a   1.000
_cell.length_b   1.000
_cell.length_c   1.000
_cell.angle_alpha   90.00
_cell.angle_beta   90.00
_cell.angle_gamma   90.00
#
_symmetry.space_group_name_H-M   'P 1'
#
loop_
_entity.id
_entity.type
_entity.pdbx_description
1 polymer ?
#
loop_
_entity_poly.entity_id
_entity_poly.type
_entity_poly.pdbx_seq_one_letter_code
_entity_poly.pdbx_strand_id
1 'polypeptide(L)'
;MSTNKHQELCQKKIDNLSISNIELTRQYNVKPNTVSDILKRKSEYLFISSSELKRKRFKQPMYKEIDDAVGIWMSQFLAANQILRGDILQKKAKQFADRFEFAEFIAFAG
;
A
#
# COMPACT_ATOMS: atom_id res chain seq x y z
N MET A 1 -2.03 -15.07 -6.27
CA MET A 1 -3.20 -14.65 -5.46
C MET A 1 -3.25 -13.12 -5.48
N SER A 2 -4.43 -12.51 -5.56
CA SER A 2 -4.59 -11.05 -5.59
C SER A 2 -4.39 -10.44 -4.21
N THR A 3 -4.04 -9.14 -4.14
CA THR A 3 -3.84 -8.41 -2.86
C THR A 3 -5.07 -8.45 -1.96
N ASN A 4 -6.28 -8.37 -2.53
CA ASN A 4 -7.53 -8.54 -1.79
C ASN A 4 -7.61 -9.87 -1.02
N LYS A 5 -7.26 -10.99 -1.66
CA LYS A 5 -7.25 -12.30 -0.99
C LYS A 5 -6.19 -12.38 0.11
N HIS A 6 -5.05 -11.70 -0.05
CA HIS A 6 -4.03 -11.63 1.01
C HIS A 6 -4.56 -10.88 2.24
N GLN A 7 -5.28 -9.77 2.03
CA GLN A 7 -5.91 -9.01 3.11
C GLN A 7 -6.98 -9.84 3.84
N GLU A 8 -7.87 -10.53 3.12
CA GLU A 8 -8.88 -11.41 3.72
C GLU A 8 -8.24 -12.52 4.57
N LEU A 9 -7.15 -13.14 4.09
CA LEU A 9 -6.41 -14.15 4.84
C LEU A 9 -5.82 -13.56 6.13
N CYS A 10 -5.20 -12.38 6.05
CA CYS A 10 -4.64 -11.69 7.22
C CYS A 10 -5.73 -11.30 8.22
N GLN A 11 -6.86 -10.77 7.75
CA GLN A 11 -7.99 -10.38 8.60
C GLN A 11 -8.57 -11.60 9.32
N LYS A 12 -8.76 -12.72 8.61
CA LYS A 12 -9.29 -13.94 9.20
C LYS A 12 -8.38 -14.53 10.29
N LYS A 13 -7.06 -14.39 10.15
CA LYS A 13 -6.08 -14.79 11.17
C LYS A 13 -6.11 -13.87 12.40
N ILE A 14 -6.47 -12.60 12.24
CA ILE A 14 -6.67 -11.65 13.34
C ILE A 14 -7.98 -11.95 14.06
N ASP A 15 -9.07 -12.12 13.31
CA ASP A 15 -10.40 -12.39 13.87
C ASP A 15 -10.45 -13.75 14.58
N ASN A 16 -9.66 -14.72 14.10
CA ASN A 16 -9.57 -16.07 14.68
C ASN A 16 -8.10 -16.42 14.99
N LEU A 17 -7.57 -15.94 16.12
CA LEU A 17 -6.18 -16.19 16.52
C LEU A 17 -5.82 -17.70 16.58
N SER A 18 -6.80 -18.54 16.91
CA SER A 18 -6.68 -20.01 17.00
C SER A 18 -6.66 -20.73 15.65
N ILE A 19 -6.98 -20.08 14.53
CA ILE A 19 -6.97 -20.74 13.22
C ILE A 19 -5.55 -21.17 12.86
N SER A 20 -5.36 -22.44 12.52
CA SER A 20 -4.03 -22.95 12.17
C SER A 20 -3.65 -22.54 10.74
N ASN A 21 -2.34 -22.44 10.47
CA ASN A 21 -1.87 -22.19 9.10
C ASN A 21 -2.31 -23.31 8.14
N ILE A 22 -2.41 -24.56 8.63
CA ILE A 22 -2.91 -25.71 7.86
C ILE A 22 -4.36 -25.47 7.44
N GLU A 23 -5.20 -24.96 8.34
CA GLU A 23 -6.59 -24.64 8.03
C GLU A 23 -6.68 -23.51 6.99
N LEU A 24 -5.83 -22.49 7.10
CA LEU A 24 -5.74 -21.42 6.10
C LEU A 24 -5.29 -21.93 4.72
N THR A 25 -4.37 -22.91 4.65
CA THR A 25 -3.96 -23.50 3.38
C THR A 25 -5.10 -24.19 2.65
N ARG A 26 -5.96 -24.90 3.40
CA ARG A 26 -7.12 -25.59 2.87
C ARG A 26 -8.17 -24.60 2.38
N GLN A 27 -8.53 -23.61 3.20
CA GLN A 27 -9.57 -22.64 2.87
C GLN A 27 -9.23 -21.79 1.65
N TYR A 28 -7.98 -21.33 1.55
CA TYR A 28 -7.56 -20.44 0.46
C TYR A 28 -6.94 -21.20 -0.73
N ASN A 29 -6.85 -22.53 -0.66
CA ASN A 29 -6.20 -23.40 -1.64
C ASN A 29 -4.79 -22.92 -2.02
N VAL A 30 -3.97 -22.64 -1.01
CA VAL A 30 -2.61 -22.14 -1.15
C VAL A 30 -1.61 -23.01 -0.41
N LYS A 31 -0.36 -23.00 -0.86
CA LYS A 31 0.70 -23.79 -0.24
C LYS A 31 1.03 -23.24 1.17
N PRO A 32 1.47 -24.09 2.12
CA PRO A 32 1.86 -23.66 3.47
C PRO A 32 2.92 -22.56 3.52
N ASN A 33 3.89 -22.60 2.58
CA ASN A 33 4.89 -21.55 2.45
C ASN A 33 4.25 -20.20 2.09
N THR A 34 3.27 -20.21 1.20
CA THR A 34 2.56 -19.02 0.74
C THR A 34 1.78 -18.37 1.88
N VAL A 35 1.11 -19.16 2.73
CA VAL A 35 0.43 -18.64 3.93
C VAL A 35 1.42 -17.98 4.87
N SER A 36 2.56 -18.64 5.12
CA SER A 36 3.60 -18.10 6.00
C SER A 36 4.18 -16.80 5.46
N ASP A 37 4.46 -16.73 4.16
CA ASP A 37 5.01 -15.52 3.52
C ASP A 37 4.01 -14.36 3.54
N ILE A 38 2.72 -14.64 3.30
CA ILE A 38 1.65 -13.63 3.41
C ILE A 38 1.55 -13.10 4.84
N LEU A 39 1.55 -14.00 5.84
CA LEU A 39 1.41 -13.60 7.25
C LEU A 39 2.63 -12.83 7.78
N LYS A 40 3.84 -13.10 7.27
CA LYS A 40 5.04 -12.29 7.59
C LYS A 40 4.89 -10.84 7.12
N ARG A 41 4.23 -10.63 5.98
CA ARG A 41 3.94 -9.31 5.41
C ARG A 41 2.53 -8.81 5.75
N LYS A 42 1.92 -9.30 6.84
CA LYS A 42 0.52 -8.96 7.19
C LYS A 42 0.28 -7.45 7.33
N SER A 43 1.24 -6.71 7.88
CA SER A 43 1.13 -5.25 8.03
C SER A 43 0.98 -4.59 6.66
N GLU A 44 1.74 -5.04 5.67
CA GLU A 44 1.65 -4.53 4.31
C GLU A 44 0.27 -4.75 3.68
N TYR A 45 -0.41 -5.86 4.00
CA TYR A 45 -1.72 -6.18 3.43
C TYR A 45 -2.91 -5.56 4.17
N LEU A 46 -2.79 -5.32 5.48
CA LEU A 46 -3.88 -4.78 6.30
C LEU A 46 -4.10 -3.28 6.08
N PHE A 47 -3.04 -2.53 5.74
CA PHE A 47 -3.11 -1.09 5.50
C PHE A 47 -3.32 -0.70 4.04
N ILE A 48 -3.65 -1.65 3.15
CA ILE A 48 -3.86 -1.37 1.73
C ILE A 48 -5.21 -0.68 1.52
N SER A 49 -5.20 0.45 0.80
CA SER A 49 -6.41 1.16 0.39
C SER A 49 -7.21 0.39 -0.67
N SER A 50 -8.53 0.59 -0.73
CA SER A 50 -9.42 -0.15 -1.63
C SER A 50 -9.05 -0.08 -3.12
N SER A 51 -8.39 1.01 -3.54
CA SER A 51 -7.88 1.19 -4.91
C SER A 51 -6.70 0.28 -5.25
N GLU A 52 -5.91 -0.12 -4.26
CA GLU A 52 -4.73 -0.99 -4.42
C GLU A 52 -5.06 -2.50 -4.29
N LEU A 53 -6.24 -2.83 -3.75
CA LEU A 53 -6.72 -4.22 -3.62
C LEU A 53 -7.03 -4.92 -4.95
N LYS A 54 -7.19 -4.16 -6.05
CA LYS A 54 -7.41 -4.70 -7.39
C LYS A 54 -6.10 -5.13 -8.09
N ARG A 55 -4.93 -4.78 -7.54
CA ARG A 55 -3.63 -5.06 -8.18
C ARG A 55 -3.22 -6.53 -7.99
N LYS A 56 -2.78 -7.20 -9.08
CA LYS A 56 -2.25 -8.58 -9.03
C LYS A 56 -0.90 -8.71 -8.33
N ARG A 57 -0.13 -7.62 -8.25
CA ARG A 57 1.14 -7.53 -7.50
C ARG A 57 1.10 -6.29 -6.62
N PHE A 58 1.43 -6.47 -5.34
CA PHE A 58 1.82 -5.35 -4.48
C PHE A 58 3.26 -4.99 -4.82
N LYS A 59 3.48 -3.76 -5.30
CA LYS A 59 4.81 -3.18 -5.44
C LYS A 59 4.87 -2.10 -4.38
N GLN A 60 5.72 -2.27 -3.37
CA GLN A 60 5.98 -1.17 -2.44
C GLN A 60 6.42 0.03 -3.28
N PRO A 61 5.76 1.19 -3.15
CA PRO A 61 6.21 2.39 -3.81
C PRO A 61 7.64 2.66 -3.35
N MET A 62 8.56 2.88 -4.29
CA MET A 62 9.98 3.14 -4.01
C MET A 62 10.18 4.36 -3.10
N TYR A 63 9.16 5.22 -3.03
CA TYR A 63 9.15 6.48 -2.30
C TYR A 63 7.86 6.61 -1.46
N LYS A 64 7.55 5.59 -0.66
CA LYS A 64 6.30 5.53 0.11
C LYS A 64 6.10 6.75 1.01
N GLU A 65 7.17 7.24 1.65
CA GLU A 65 7.12 8.44 2.50
C GLU A 65 6.72 9.70 1.71
N ILE A 66 7.21 9.82 0.47
CA ILE A 66 6.87 10.92 -0.43
C ILE A 66 5.40 10.78 -0.85
N ASP A 67 4.97 9.60 -1.27
CA ASP A 67 3.58 9.35 -1.68
C ASP A 67 2.58 9.63 -0.55
N ASP A 68 2.88 9.18 0.68
CA ASP A 68 2.05 9.41 1.86
C ASP A 68 1.93 10.92 2.17
N ALA A 69 3.06 11.64 2.16
CA ALA A 69 3.09 13.09 2.41
C ALA A 69 2.36 13.89 1.32
N VAL A 70 2.53 13.51 0.05
CA VAL A 70 1.81 14.09 -1.08
C VAL A 70 0.32 13.81 -0.97
N GLY A 71 -0.09 12.59 -0.58
CA GLY A 71 -1.49 12.22 -0.41
C GLY A 71 -2.20 13.02 0.68
N ILE A 72 -1.54 13.23 1.83
CA ILE A 72 -2.06 14.11 2.90
C ILE A 72 -2.21 15.54 2.39
N TRP A 73 -1.18 16.08 1.74
CA TRP A 73 -1.22 17.44 1.21
C TRP A 73 -2.31 17.61 0.12
N MET A 74 -2.44 16.64 -0.80
CA MET A 74 -3.48 16.65 -1.84
C MET A 74 -4.87 16.66 -1.22
N SER A 75 -5.10 15.86 -0.17
CA SER A 75 -6.38 15.81 0.52
C SER A 75 -6.77 17.18 1.10
N GLN A 76 -5.80 17.88 1.71
CA GLN A 76 -5.99 19.24 2.22
C GLN A 76 -6.20 20.27 1.09
N PHE A 77 -5.44 20.15 -0.01
CA PHE A 77 -5.49 21.05 -1.16
C PHE A 77 -6.85 20.96 -1.88
N LEU A 78 -7.36 19.74 -2.08
CA LEU A 78 -8.67 19.49 -2.66
C LEU A 78 -9.80 19.93 -1.71
N ALA A 79 -9.65 19.75 -0.40
CA ALA A 79 -10.62 20.25 0.58
C ALA A 79 -10.73 21.78 0.57
N ALA A 80 -9.66 22.48 0.20
CA ALA A 80 -9.65 23.93 -0.02
C ALA A 80 -10.19 24.35 -1.41
N ASN A 81 -10.83 23.42 -2.14
CA ASN A 81 -11.40 23.60 -3.48
C ASN A 81 -10.39 24.17 -4.51
N GLN A 82 -9.11 23.84 -4.35
CA GLN A 82 -8.05 24.28 -5.26
C GLN A 82 -7.90 23.30 -6.43
N ILE A 83 -7.62 23.83 -7.63
CA ILE A 83 -7.41 23.01 -8.83
C ILE A 83 -6.01 22.42 -8.79
N LEU A 84 -5.92 21.10 -8.66
CA LEU A 84 -4.64 20.39 -8.71
C LEU A 84 -4.18 20.21 -10.16
N ARG A 85 -3.06 20.86 -10.50
CA ARG A 85 -2.37 20.67 -11.77
C ARG A 85 -1.15 19.76 -11.59
N GLY A 86 -0.79 19.03 -12.64
CA GLY A 86 0.32 18.06 -12.59
C GLY A 86 1.67 18.68 -12.22
N ASP A 87 1.94 19.90 -12.68
CA ASP A 87 3.14 20.67 -12.35
C ASP A 87 3.22 21.04 -10.85
N ILE A 88 2.09 21.44 -10.26
CA ILE A 88 2.01 21.74 -8.82
C ILE A 88 2.26 20.46 -8.01
N LEU A 89 1.68 19.34 -8.44
CA LEU A 89 1.87 18.04 -7.80
C LEU A 89 3.34 17.60 -7.84
N GLN A 90 3.98 17.70 -9.00
CA GLN A 90 5.41 17.37 -9.16
C GLN A 90 6.30 18.25 -8.30
N LYS A 91 6.04 19.57 -8.28
CA LYS A 91 6.80 20.51 -7.45
C LYS A 91 6.66 20.17 -5.98
N LYS A 92 5.47 19.77 -5.53
CA LYS A 92 5.23 19.35 -4.15
C LYS A 92 5.93 18.04 -3.81
N ALA A 93 5.85 17.05 -4.69
CA ALA A 93 6.53 15.77 -4.50
C ALA A 93 8.05 15.97 -4.36
N LYS A 94 8.65 16.83 -5.20
CA LYS A 94 10.07 17.19 -5.08
C LYS A 94 10.40 17.88 -3.75
N GLN A 95 9.55 18.81 -3.29
CA GLN A 95 9.75 19.44 -1.98
C GLN A 95 9.73 18.44 -0.82
N PHE A 96 8.90 17.40 -0.89
CA PHE A 96 8.91 16.34 0.12
C PHE A 96 10.14 15.45 -0.01
N ALA A 97 10.58 15.14 -1.23
CA ALA A 97 11.81 14.40 -1.46
C ALA A 97 13.04 15.12 -0.89
N ASP A 98 13.17 16.42 -1.12
CA ASP A 98 14.26 17.23 -0.57
C ASP A 98 14.25 17.20 0.98
N ARG A 99 13.07 17.24 1.60
CA ARG A 99 12.91 17.19 3.07
C ARG A 99 13.20 15.81 3.67
N PHE A 100 12.96 14.75 2.92
CA PHE A 100 13.25 13.37 3.31
C PHE A 100 14.63 12.90 2.85
N GLU A 101 15.46 13.82 2.33
CA GLU A 101 16.83 13.55 1.89
C GLU A 101 16.91 12.56 0.70
N PHE A 102 15.85 12.46 -0.11
CA PHE A 102 15.82 11.69 -1.34
C PHE A 102 16.29 12.53 -2.55
N ALA A 103 17.59 12.82 -2.61
CA ALA A 103 18.19 13.66 -3.65
C ALA A 103 18.00 13.12 -5.09
N GLU A 104 17.90 11.80 -5.24
CA GLU A 104 17.74 11.11 -6.53
C GLU A 104 16.26 10.99 -6.96
N PHE A 105 15.32 11.61 -6.25
CA PHE A 105 13.90 11.53 -6.61
C PHE A 105 13.60 12.31 -7.89
N ILE A 106 13.08 11.61 -8.90
CA ILE A 106 12.57 12.21 -10.13
C ILE A 106 11.04 12.19 -10.07
N ALA A 107 10.43 13.36 -10.05
CA ALA A 107 8.97 13.49 -10.13
C ALA A 107 8.52 13.20 -11.57
N PHE A 108 7.97 12.01 -11.81
CA PHE A 108 7.39 11.66 -13.11
C PHE A 108 5.95 12.19 -13.20
N ALA A 109 5.62 12.89 -14.30
CA ALA A 109 4.22 13.02 -14.72
C ALA A 109 3.81 11.66 -15.29
N GLY A 110 2.77 11.06 -14.72
CA GLY A 110 2.09 9.91 -15.31
C GLY A 110 1.35 10.29 -16.58
#